data_AF-A0A940ZUD3-F1
#
_entry.id   AF-A0A940ZUD3-F1
#
_cell.length_a   1.000
_cell.length_b   1.000
_cell.length_c   1.000
_cell.angle_alpha   90.00
_cell.angle_beta   90.00
_cell.angle_gamma   90.00
#
_symmetry.space_group_name_H-M   'P 1'
#
loop_
_entity.id
_entity.type
_entity.pdbx_description
1 polymer ?
#
loop_
_entity_poly.entity_id
_entity_poly.type
_entity_poly.pdbx_seq_one_letter_code
_entity_poly.pdbx_strand_id
1 'polypeptide(L)'
;MNENLLLHACCGPCAEYPLEVLISQEGLKPLLYFYNPNIHPRVEWRRRLQNLLLVAEKRGLSCLVEPDFAQEAWTNYDPVQNNGVSRCQMCYQTRLAQTAAKAKALGIAQFTTTLLVSPYQDHAELIRQGEAAARLHGVEFLSRDFRPGFREGQKQA
;
A
#
# COMPACT_ATOMS: atom_id res chain seq x y z
N MET A 1 -20.70 -4.60 -3.78
CA MET A 1 -19.27 -4.95 -3.63
C MET A 1 -19.20 -6.08 -2.64
N ASN A 2 -18.50 -7.16 -2.98
CA ASN A 2 -18.29 -8.31 -2.11
C ASN A 2 -16.92 -8.25 -1.40
N GLU A 3 -16.13 -7.22 -1.71
CA GLU A 3 -14.81 -6.96 -1.17
C GLU A 3 -14.91 -6.52 0.30
N ASN A 4 -14.06 -7.10 1.14
CA ASN A 4 -14.04 -6.84 2.59
C ASN A 4 -12.71 -6.26 3.08
N LEU A 5 -11.75 -6.05 2.18
CA LEU A 5 -10.44 -5.49 2.47
C LEU A 5 -10.01 -4.57 1.32
N LEU A 6 -9.52 -3.36 1.65
CA LEU A 6 -8.81 -2.52 0.69
C LEU A 6 -7.30 -2.75 0.85
N LEU A 7 -6.62 -3.22 -0.19
CA LEU A 7 -5.17 -3.47 -0.17
C LEU A 7 -4.42 -2.37 -0.92
N HIS A 8 -3.73 -1.49 -0.19
CA HIS A 8 -2.78 -0.57 -0.81
C HIS A 8 -1.57 -1.35 -1.35
N ALA A 9 -1.36 -1.28 -2.66
CA ALA A 9 -0.30 -2.01 -3.36
C ALA A 9 0.70 -1.05 -4.02
N CYS A 10 1.98 -1.22 -3.67
CA CYS A 10 3.05 -0.35 -4.20
C CYS A 10 3.58 -0.79 -5.58
N CYS A 11 3.47 -2.08 -5.93
CA CYS A 11 3.76 -2.68 -7.23
C CYS A 11 3.28 -4.14 -7.27
N GLY A 12 3.28 -4.76 -8.45
CA GLY A 12 2.92 -6.17 -8.64
C GLY A 12 3.72 -7.16 -7.77
N PRO A 13 5.07 -7.20 -7.84
CA PRO A 13 5.87 -8.17 -7.08
C PRO A 13 5.67 -8.10 -5.56
N CYS A 14 5.44 -6.90 -5.02
CA CYS A 14 5.16 -6.74 -3.59
C CYS A 14 3.76 -7.23 -3.21
N ALA A 15 2.83 -7.37 -4.16
CA ALA A 15 1.46 -7.79 -3.90
C ALA A 15 1.27 -9.31 -3.93
N GLU A 16 2.14 -10.06 -4.64
CA GLU A 16 1.95 -11.51 -4.85
C GLU A 16 1.82 -12.31 -3.56
N TYR A 17 2.82 -12.20 -2.67
CA TYR A 17 2.78 -12.95 -1.40
C TYR A 17 1.69 -12.46 -0.43
N PRO A 18 1.51 -11.14 -0.20
CA PRO A 18 0.37 -10.67 0.59
C PRO A 18 -0.98 -11.16 0.06
N LEU A 19 -1.19 -11.16 -1.26
CA LEU A 19 -2.44 -11.65 -1.84
C LEU A 19 -2.63 -13.15 -1.60
N GLU A 20 -1.56 -13.94 -1.67
CA GLU A 20 -1.61 -15.37 -1.36
C GLU A 20 -2.05 -15.61 0.09
N VAL A 21 -1.45 -14.90 1.05
CA VAL A 21 -1.83 -15.02 2.46
C VAL A 21 -3.28 -14.56 2.67
N LEU A 22 -3.62 -13.36 2.20
CA LEU A 22 -4.93 -12.74 2.45
C LEU A 22 -6.08 -13.55 1.82
N ILE A 23 -5.90 -14.07 0.61
CA ILE A 23 -6.94 -14.81 -0.11
C ILE A 23 -6.95 -16.27 0.31
N SER A 24 -5.83 -16.98 0.14
CA SER A 24 -5.80 -18.44 0.28
C SER A 24 -5.79 -18.88 1.75
N GLN A 25 -5.15 -18.12 2.64
CA GLN A 25 -5.03 -18.51 4.05
C GLN A 25 -6.09 -17.85 4.94
N GLU A 26 -6.45 -16.60 4.66
CA GLU A 26 -7.41 -15.83 5.47
C GLU A 26 -8.82 -15.72 4.86
N GLY A 27 -9.02 -16.12 3.60
CA GLY A 27 -10.33 -16.11 2.94
C GLY A 27 -10.88 -14.69 2.67
N LEU A 28 -10.02 -13.68 2.64
CA LEU A 28 -10.40 -12.29 2.39
C LEU A 28 -10.60 -12.04 0.90
N LYS A 29 -11.29 -10.93 0.59
CA LYS A 29 -11.61 -10.50 -0.77
C LYS A 29 -11.05 -9.09 -0.99
N PRO A 30 -9.77 -8.97 -1.35
CA PRO A 30 -9.10 -7.69 -1.48
C PRO A 30 -9.56 -6.93 -2.73
N LEU A 31 -9.87 -5.65 -2.57
CA LEU A 31 -9.84 -4.68 -3.66
C LEU A 31 -8.44 -4.04 -3.70
N LEU A 32 -7.76 -4.11 -4.84
CA LEU A 32 -6.45 -3.48 -4.96
C LEU A 32 -6.58 -1.96 -5.08
N TYR A 33 -5.70 -1.23 -4.42
CA TYR A 33 -5.62 0.22 -4.50
C TYR A 33 -4.18 0.66 -4.79
N PHE A 34 -3.98 1.29 -5.94
CA PHE A 34 -2.70 1.86 -6.34
C PHE A 34 -2.70 3.36 -6.09
N TYR A 35 -1.94 3.80 -5.09
CA TYR A 35 -1.69 5.20 -4.80
C TYR A 35 -0.24 5.41 -4.36
N ASN A 36 0.59 5.86 -5.29
CA ASN A 36 2.04 5.96 -5.09
C ASN A 36 2.56 7.34 -5.54
N PRO A 37 2.11 8.44 -4.90
CA PRO A 37 2.35 9.80 -5.41
C PRO A 37 3.83 10.21 -5.42
N ASN A 38 4.66 9.52 -4.62
CA ASN A 38 6.06 9.85 -4.38
C ASN A 38 7.04 8.92 -5.14
N ILE A 39 6.56 8.06 -6.04
CA ILE A 39 7.43 7.21 -6.86
C ILE A 39 7.87 8.00 -8.10
N HIS A 40 9.17 8.21 -8.20
CA HIS A 40 9.81 8.92 -9.31
C HIS A 40 10.95 8.07 -9.90
N PRO A 41 11.29 8.28 -11.18
CA PRO A 41 10.61 9.11 -12.17
C PRO A 41 9.25 8.53 -12.62
N ARG A 42 8.49 9.28 -13.42
CA ARG A 42 7.15 8.85 -13.92
C ARG A 42 7.17 7.49 -14.62
N VAL A 43 8.28 7.13 -15.28
CA VAL A 43 8.44 5.81 -15.92
C VAL A 43 8.44 4.67 -14.89
N GLU A 44 9.06 4.85 -13.72
CA GLU A 44 9.04 3.86 -12.64
C GLU A 44 7.64 3.73 -12.04
N TRP A 45 6.93 4.85 -11.86
CA TRP A 45 5.53 4.84 -11.43
C TRP A 45 4.65 4.01 -12.38
N ARG A 46 4.79 4.25 -13.70
CA ARG A 46 4.04 3.51 -14.73
C ARG A 46 4.39 2.03 -14.73
N ARG A 47 5.68 1.69 -14.63
CA ARG A 47 6.15 0.30 -14.55
C ARG A 47 5.54 -0.44 -13.37
N ARG A 48 5.50 0.20 -12.19
CA ARG A 48 4.88 -0.38 -10.98
C ARG A 48 3.38 -0.59 -11.13
N LEU A 49 2.68 0.38 -11.72
CA LEU A 49 1.26 0.27 -12.02
C LEU A 49 0.99 -0.88 -12.99
N GLN A 50 1.70 -0.93 -14.13
CA GLN A 50 1.53 -1.98 -15.13
C GLN A 50 1.74 -3.37 -14.53
N ASN A 51 2.81 -3.55 -13.75
CA ASN A 51 3.05 -4.82 -13.07
C ASN A 51 1.94 -5.17 -12.08
N LEU A 52 1.37 -4.20 -11.36
CA LEU A 52 0.25 -4.46 -10.46
C LEU A 52 -1.03 -4.85 -11.22
N LEU A 53 -1.32 -4.19 -12.35
CA LEU A 53 -2.47 -4.51 -13.18
C LEU A 53 -2.38 -5.92 -13.76
N LEU A 54 -1.18 -6.38 -14.15
CA LEU A 54 -0.95 -7.76 -14.57
C LEU A 54 -1.24 -8.77 -13.44
N VAL A 55 -0.86 -8.46 -12.20
CA VAL A 55 -1.19 -9.31 -11.03
C VAL A 55 -2.70 -9.32 -10.78
N ALA A 56 -3.35 -8.15 -10.88
CA ALA A 56 -4.79 -8.03 -10.73
C ALA A 56 -5.53 -8.89 -11.76
N GLU A 57 -5.15 -8.80 -13.03
CA GLU A 57 -5.71 -9.60 -14.13
C GLU A 57 -5.51 -11.09 -13.89
N LYS A 58 -4.28 -11.53 -13.60
CA LYS A 58 -3.95 -12.94 -13.35
C LYS A 58 -4.75 -13.55 -12.20
N ARG A 59 -5.06 -12.76 -11.17
CA ARG A 59 -5.82 -13.20 -9.98
C ARG A 59 -7.31 -12.90 -10.06
N GLY A 60 -7.80 -12.30 -11.15
CA GLY A 60 -9.21 -11.91 -11.30
C GLY A 60 -9.68 -10.86 -10.28
N LEU A 61 -8.79 -9.96 -9.87
CA LEU A 61 -9.05 -8.91 -8.87
C LEU A 61 -9.28 -7.56 -9.53
N SER A 62 -10.16 -6.75 -8.94
CA SER A 62 -10.31 -5.34 -9.32
C SER A 62 -9.17 -4.50 -8.76
N CYS A 63 -8.76 -3.46 -9.50
CA CYS A 63 -7.73 -2.52 -9.09
C CYS A 63 -8.17 -1.08 -9.33
N LEU A 64 -8.27 -0.32 -8.24
CA LEU A 64 -8.49 1.13 -8.28
C LEU A 64 -7.15 1.84 -8.39
N VAL A 65 -7.06 2.79 -9.33
CA VAL A 65 -5.84 3.56 -9.59
C VAL A 65 -6.12 5.02 -9.32
N GLU A 66 -5.37 5.61 -8.40
CA GLU A 66 -5.39 7.05 -8.17
C GLU A 66 -4.19 7.66 -8.93
N PRO A 67 -4.44 8.52 -9.94
CA PRO A 67 -3.40 9.01 -10.86
C PRO A 67 -2.47 10.05 -10.23
N ASP A 68 -2.79 10.48 -9.01
CA ASP A 68 -2.05 11.46 -8.22
C ASP A 68 -0.56 11.15 -8.18
N PHE A 69 0.20 12.20 -8.49
CA PHE A 69 1.65 12.18 -8.58
C PHE A 69 2.15 13.53 -8.07
N ALA A 70 2.60 13.53 -6.82
CA ALA A 70 2.92 14.73 -6.08
C ALA A 70 4.44 14.96 -6.03
N GLN A 71 5.06 15.09 -7.20
CA GLN A 71 6.51 15.23 -7.31
C GLN A 71 7.04 16.42 -6.53
N GLU A 72 6.39 17.58 -6.64
CA GLU A 72 6.84 18.78 -5.94
C GLU A 72 6.76 18.63 -4.42
N ALA A 73 5.67 18.04 -3.92
CA ALA A 73 5.50 17.78 -2.50
C ALA A 73 6.61 16.85 -1.96
N TRP A 74 7.03 15.85 -2.73
CA TRP A 74 8.13 14.96 -2.37
C TRP A 74 9.51 15.64 -2.46
N THR A 75 9.79 16.31 -3.59
CA THR A 75 11.09 16.91 -3.87
C THR A 75 11.41 18.06 -2.91
N ASN A 76 10.41 18.89 -2.60
CA ASN A 76 10.57 20.05 -1.73
C ASN A 76 10.42 19.70 -0.24
N TYR A 77 10.19 18.43 0.09
CA TYR A 77 10.06 18.01 1.48
C TYR A 77 11.41 18.07 2.20
N ASP A 78 11.48 18.94 3.21
CA ASP A 78 12.60 19.10 4.12
C ASP A 78 12.22 18.60 5.53
N PRO A 79 12.83 17.50 6.02
CA PRO A 79 12.59 17.02 7.38
C PRO A 79 12.84 18.05 8.48
N VAL A 80 13.79 18.98 8.30
CA VAL A 80 14.13 20.00 9.32
C VAL A 80 12.95 20.94 9.55
N GLN A 81 12.29 21.37 8.47
CA GLN A 81 11.10 22.21 8.54
C GLN A 81 9.85 21.45 9.03
N ASN A 82 9.91 20.11 9.05
CA ASN A 82 8.81 19.23 9.43
C ASN A 82 9.09 18.49 10.74
N ASN A 83 9.69 19.16 11.72
CA ASN A 83 9.97 18.63 13.07
C ASN A 83 10.73 17.30 13.07
N GLY A 84 11.62 17.09 12.09
CA GLY A 84 12.41 15.87 11.94
C GLY A 84 11.66 14.68 11.33
N VAL A 85 10.41 14.83 10.90
CA VAL A 85 9.67 13.75 10.22
C VAL A 85 10.37 13.42 8.91
N SER A 86 10.85 12.19 8.77
CA SER A 86 11.59 11.74 7.59
C SER A 86 10.69 11.65 6.36
N ARG A 87 11.31 11.66 5.17
CA ARG A 87 10.61 11.41 3.91
C ARG A 87 9.88 10.07 3.89
N CYS A 88 10.46 9.01 4.47
CA CYS A 88 9.80 7.71 4.58
C CYS A 88 8.52 7.80 5.41
N GLN A 89 8.57 8.46 6.57
CA GLN A 89 7.41 8.67 7.43
C GLN A 89 6.31 9.48 6.72
N MET A 90 6.67 10.56 6.03
CA MET A 90 5.73 11.32 5.21
C MET A 90 5.10 10.44 4.11
N CYS A 91 5.89 9.59 3.47
CA CYS A 91 5.41 8.62 2.48
C CYS A 91 4.35 7.67 3.07
N TYR A 92 4.62 7.12 4.25
CA TYR A 92 3.68 6.22 4.94
C TYR A 92 2.39 6.92 5.30
N GLN A 93 2.50 8.09 5.94
CA GLN A 93 1.36 8.92 6.31
C GLN A 93 0.48 9.22 5.10
N THR A 94 1.08 9.73 4.02
CA THR A 94 0.37 10.10 2.80
C THR A 94 -0.39 8.91 2.20
N ARG A 95 0.29 7.75 2.05
CA ARG A 95 -0.33 6.58 1.41
C ARG A 95 -1.39 5.94 2.29
N LEU A 96 -1.13 5.80 3.59
CA LEU A 96 -2.03 5.11 4.52
C LEU A 96 -3.26 5.96 4.86
N ALA A 97 -3.11 7.28 5.03
CA ALA A 97 -4.24 8.18 5.22
C ALA A 97 -5.18 8.15 4.01
N GLN A 98 -4.65 8.28 2.80
CA GLN A 98 -5.46 8.20 1.59
C GLN A 98 -6.14 6.84 1.43
N THR A 99 -5.45 5.74 1.77
CA THR A 99 -6.02 4.40 1.70
C THR A 99 -7.15 4.22 2.72
N ALA A 100 -6.97 4.67 3.96
CA ALA A 100 -8.01 4.63 4.99
C ALA A 100 -9.24 5.46 4.60
N ALA A 101 -9.01 6.68 4.09
CA ALA A 101 -10.08 7.55 3.57
C ALA A 101 -10.84 6.88 2.41
N LYS A 102 -10.13 6.24 1.48
CA LYS A 102 -10.73 5.50 0.37
C LYS A 102 -11.53 4.29 0.85
N ALA A 103 -11.00 3.51 1.80
CA ALA A 103 -11.70 2.37 2.38
C ALA A 103 -13.03 2.81 3.01
N LYS A 104 -13.00 3.92 3.78
CA LYS A 104 -14.20 4.51 4.36
C LYS A 104 -15.21 4.94 3.31
N ALA A 105 -14.77 5.63 2.26
CA ALA A 105 -15.63 6.10 1.16
C ALA A 105 -16.29 4.94 0.39
N LEU A 106 -15.60 3.80 0.28
CA LEU A 106 -16.12 2.59 -0.38
C LEU A 106 -16.97 1.71 0.54
N GLY A 107 -17.08 2.05 1.83
CA GLY A 107 -17.76 1.22 2.83
C GLY A 107 -17.02 -0.07 3.19
N ILE A 108 -15.72 -0.14 2.91
CA ILE A 108 -14.87 -1.29 3.26
C ILE A 108 -14.30 -1.05 4.66
N ALA A 109 -14.59 -1.97 5.59
CA ALA A 109 -14.29 -1.79 7.01
C ALA A 109 -12.79 -1.85 7.35
N GLN A 110 -11.99 -2.55 6.53
CA GLN A 110 -10.59 -2.81 6.82
C GLN A 110 -9.70 -2.45 5.63
N PHE A 111 -8.48 -2.00 5.90
CA PHE A 111 -7.45 -1.82 4.89
C PHE A 111 -6.09 -2.33 5.37
N THR A 112 -5.20 -2.63 4.42
CA THR A 112 -3.80 -2.96 4.72
C THR A 112 -2.88 -2.48 3.59
N THR A 113 -1.60 -2.82 3.68
CA THR A 113 -0.62 -2.46 2.65
C THR A 113 0.40 -3.54 2.35
N THR A 114 0.78 -3.65 1.08
CA THR A 114 1.91 -4.47 0.64
C THR A 114 3.27 -3.93 1.09
N LEU A 115 3.37 -2.71 1.63
CA LEU A 115 4.63 -2.17 2.17
C LEU A 115 5.18 -3.04 3.31
N LEU A 116 4.31 -3.76 4.01
CA LEU A 116 4.64 -4.74 5.05
C LEU A 116 5.39 -5.98 4.52
N VAL A 117 5.55 -6.15 3.21
CA VAL A 117 6.40 -7.24 2.66
C VAL A 117 7.88 -6.91 2.76
N SER A 118 8.26 -5.63 2.75
CA SER A 118 9.67 -5.26 2.61
C SER A 118 10.38 -5.29 3.98
N PRO A 119 11.54 -5.98 4.12
CA PRO A 119 12.33 -6.00 5.34
C PRO A 119 13.13 -4.71 5.54
N TYR A 120 13.18 -3.83 4.53
CA TYR A 120 13.91 -2.56 4.58
C TYR A 120 13.04 -1.41 5.09
N GLN A 121 11.73 -1.61 5.22
CA GLN A 121 10.82 -0.60 5.76
C GLN A 121 10.86 -0.64 7.28
N ASP A 122 10.72 0.52 7.92
CA ASP A 122 10.42 0.58 9.34
C ASP A 122 8.97 0.13 9.58
N HIS A 123 8.79 -1.13 9.96
CA HIS A 123 7.49 -1.75 10.19
C HIS A 123 6.77 -1.18 11.40
N ALA A 124 7.49 -0.89 12.48
CA ALA A 124 6.88 -0.35 13.69
C ALA A 124 6.26 1.02 13.38
N GLU A 125 6.99 1.86 12.66
CA GLU A 125 6.49 3.15 12.20
C GLU A 125 5.35 2.99 11.18
N LEU A 126 5.47 2.09 10.21
CA LEU A 126 4.42 1.84 9.21
C LEU A 126 3.10 1.40 9.86
N ILE A 127 3.17 0.49 10.84
CA ILE A 127 2.01 0.02 11.60
C ILE A 127 1.40 1.17 12.41
N ARG A 128 2.24 1.94 13.13
CA ARG A 128 1.79 3.11 13.89
C ARG A 128 1.02 4.11 13.01
N GLN A 129 1.52 4.37 11.80
CA GLN A 129 0.85 5.26 10.84
C GLN A 129 -0.44 4.66 10.28
N GLY A 130 -0.47 3.35 10.03
CA GLY A 130 -1.66 2.63 9.59
C GLY A 130 -2.78 2.70 10.62
N GLU A 131 -2.46 2.43 11.89
CA GLU A 131 -3.40 2.54 13.01
C GLU A 131 -3.88 3.97 13.23
N ALA A 132 -3.00 4.97 13.07
CA ALA A 132 -3.39 6.38 13.16
C ALA A 132 -4.39 6.77 12.07
N ALA A 133 -4.14 6.35 10.82
CA ALA A 133 -5.06 6.57 9.70
C ALA A 133 -6.39 5.83 9.90
N ALA A 134 -6.35 4.59 10.37
CA ALA A 134 -7.54 3.80 10.74
C ALA A 134 -8.43 4.53 11.75
N ARG A 135 -7.84 5.00 12.86
CA ARG A 135 -8.56 5.77 13.88
C ARG A 135 -9.17 7.06 13.32
N LEU A 136 -8.42 7.79 12.50
CA LEU A 136 -8.88 9.05 11.91
C LEU A 136 -10.12 8.86 11.01
N HIS A 137 -10.17 7.77 10.25
CA HIS A 137 -11.23 7.54 9.25
C HIS A 137 -12.32 6.57 9.72
N GLY A 138 -12.19 5.99 10.92
CA GLY A 138 -13.15 5.03 11.46
C GLY A 138 -13.22 3.74 10.63
N VAL A 139 -12.04 3.20 10.29
CA VAL A 139 -11.82 1.90 9.64
C VAL A 139 -10.74 1.14 10.43
N GLU A 140 -10.49 -0.12 10.11
CA GLU A 140 -9.46 -0.94 10.76
C GLU A 140 -8.21 -1.05 9.88
N PHE A 141 -7.04 -1.00 10.50
CA PHE A 141 -5.78 -1.32 9.83
C PHE A 141 -5.39 -2.78 10.13
N LEU A 142 -5.44 -3.63 9.11
CA LEU A 142 -5.10 -5.04 9.22
C LEU A 142 -3.60 -5.24 9.07
N SER A 143 -2.84 -5.13 10.17
CA SER A 143 -1.39 -5.38 10.14
C SER A 143 -1.09 -6.87 10.01
N ARG A 144 -0.19 -7.22 9.08
CA ARG A 144 0.33 -8.59 8.89
C ARG A 144 1.82 -8.53 8.60
N ASP A 145 2.56 -9.51 9.12
CA ASP A 145 3.97 -9.67 8.77
C ASP A 145 4.10 -10.46 7.47
N PHE A 146 4.32 -9.74 6.36
CA PHE A 146 4.53 -10.35 5.05
C PHE A 146 6.02 -10.55 4.72
N ARG A 147 6.94 -10.21 5.63
CA ARG A 147 8.40 -10.36 5.39
C ARG A 147 8.83 -11.78 5.06
N PRO A 148 8.19 -12.86 5.59
CA PRO A 148 8.56 -14.21 5.20
C PRO A 148 8.59 -14.39 3.69
N GLY A 149 7.60 -13.86 2.95
CA GLY A 149 7.54 -13.99 1.49
C GLY A 149 8.37 -12.99 0.68
N PHE A 150 9.13 -12.10 1.32
CA PHE A 150 10.02 -11.18 0.61
C PHE A 150 11.11 -11.93 -0.17
N ARG A 151 11.63 -13.03 0.39
CA ARG A 151 12.67 -13.85 -0.24
C ARG A 151 12.11 -14.70 -1.38
N GLU A 152 10.88 -15.16 -1.25
CA GLU A 152 10.16 -15.94 -2.26
C GLU A 152 9.85 -15.06 -3.48
N GLY A 153 9.45 -13.81 -3.26
CA GLY A 153 9.20 -12.84 -4.35
C GLY A 153 10.45 -12.49 -5.17
N GLN A 154 11.65 -12.53 -4.58
CA GLN A 154 12.91 -12.32 -5.33
C GLN A 154 13.31 -13.52 -6.21
N LYS A 155 12.79 -14.72 -5.95
CA LYS A 155 13.09 -15.93 -6.73
C LYS A 155 12.16 -16.13 -7.93
N GLN A 156 11.00 -15.47 -7.93
CA GLN A 156 9.96 -15.62 -8.97
C GLN A 156 9.93 -14.45 -9.97
N ALA A 157 10.82 -13.46 -9.83
CA ALA A 157 10.92 -12.29 -10.70
C ALA A 157 12.05 -12.43 -11.73
#